data_AF-A0A7S2S079-F1
#
_entry.id   AF-A0A7S2S079-F1
#
_cell.length_a   1.000
_cell.length_b   1.000
_cell.length_c   1.000
_cell.angle_alpha   90.00
_cell.angle_beta   90.00
_cell.angle_gamma   90.00
#
_symmetry.space_group_name_H-M   'P 1'
#
loop_
_entity.id
_entity.type
_entity.pdbx_description
1 polymer ?
#
loop_
_entity_poly.entity_id
_entity_poly.type
_entity_poly.pdbx_seq_one_letter_code
_entity_poly.pdbx_strand_id
1 'polypeptide(L)'
;HDNDDTNDNGMVVLIADADGSGNIACLPEFVQELNRIIDDDDGDSLRSSHAAIVVGNRKETTSMGLTRSITRWGFRAAVQLLCGSKIQDTQCGFKVMTL
;
A
#
# COMPACT_ATOMS: atom_id res chain seq x y z
N HIS A 1 4.12 -41.86 -4.33
CA HIS A 1 3.15 -40.90 -4.90
C HIS A 1 2.88 -39.95 -3.74
N ASP A 2 3.89 -39.12 -3.44
CA ASP A 2 3.79 -38.09 -2.40
C ASP A 2 3.28 -36.83 -3.11
N ASN A 3 2.06 -36.43 -2.77
CA ASN A 3 1.53 -35.14 -3.17
C ASN A 3 2.22 -34.08 -2.30
N ASP A 4 3.17 -33.37 -2.89
CA ASP A 4 3.70 -32.13 -2.37
C ASP A 4 2.60 -31.06 -2.55
N ASP A 5 1.72 -30.92 -1.55
CA ASP A 5 0.79 -29.80 -1.45
C ASP A 5 1.59 -28.54 -1.11
N THR A 6 2.21 -27.94 -2.13
CA THR A 6 2.74 -26.57 -2.02
C THR A 6 1.57 -25.65 -1.75
N ASN A 7 1.46 -25.24 -0.49
CA ASN A 7 0.48 -24.30 0.01
C ASN A 7 0.83 -22.91 -0.56
N ASP A 8 0.53 -22.65 -1.84
CA ASP A 8 0.70 -21.35 -2.51
C ASP A 8 -0.36 -20.35 -2.02
N ASN A 9 -0.42 -20.15 -0.70
CA ASN A 9 -1.25 -19.13 -0.10
C ASN A 9 -0.48 -17.82 -0.24
N GLY A 10 -0.95 -16.93 -1.12
CA GLY A 10 -0.41 -15.58 -1.23
C GLY A 10 -0.34 -14.91 0.13
N MET A 11 0.82 -14.37 0.47
CA MET A 11 1.05 -13.75 1.78
C MET A 11 0.73 -12.26 1.68
N VAL A 12 -0.23 -11.80 2.48
CA VAL A 12 -0.59 -10.38 2.58
C VAL A 12 0.00 -9.79 3.86
N VAL A 13 0.73 -8.68 3.73
CA VAL A 13 1.36 -7.95 4.84
C VAL A 13 0.66 -6.61 5.05
N LEU A 14 0.16 -6.39 6.26
CA LEU A 14 -0.33 -5.09 6.73
C LEU A 14 0.75 -4.38 7.55
N ILE A 15 1.07 -3.14 7.17
CA ILE A 15 1.90 -2.22 7.95
C ILE A 15 1.00 -1.13 8.53
N ALA A 16 1.07 -0.94 9.85
CA ALA A 16 0.34 0.12 10.56
C ALA A 16 1.18 0.69 11.72
N ASP A 17 1.07 2.01 11.94
CA ASP A 17 1.66 2.68 13.10
C ASP A 17 0.93 2.25 14.39
N ALA A 18 1.67 1.95 15.46
CA ALA A 18 1.11 1.54 16.76
C ALA A 18 0.48 2.69 17.56
N ASP A 19 0.52 3.92 17.04
CA ASP A 19 -0.01 5.13 17.68
C ASP A 19 -1.51 5.36 17.41
N GLY A 20 -2.16 4.45 16.65
CA GLY A 20 -3.57 4.54 16.31
C GLY A 20 -3.91 5.61 15.28
N SER A 21 -2.90 6.19 14.60
CA SER A 21 -3.13 7.23 13.60
C SER A 21 -3.73 6.72 12.28
N GLY A 22 -3.71 5.39 12.05
CA GLY A 22 -4.37 4.73 10.94
C GLY A 22 -5.78 4.25 11.30
N ASN A 23 -6.77 4.56 10.46
CA ASN A 23 -8.12 4.05 10.62
C ASN A 23 -8.23 2.62 10.08
N ILE A 24 -8.23 1.61 10.98
CA ILE A 24 -8.34 0.20 10.59
C ILE A 24 -9.67 -0.13 9.91
N ALA A 25 -10.71 0.70 10.08
CA ALA A 25 -11.98 0.52 9.39
C ALA A 25 -11.85 0.64 7.86
N CYS A 26 -10.79 1.26 7.36
CA CYS A 26 -10.48 1.34 5.92
C CYS A 26 -9.78 0.08 5.38
N LEU A 27 -9.42 -0.90 6.22
CA LEU A 27 -8.73 -2.11 5.79
C LEU A 27 -9.49 -2.91 4.71
N PRO A 28 -10.84 -3.06 4.75
CA PRO A 28 -11.57 -3.73 3.68
C PRO A 28 -11.39 -3.06 2.31
N GLU A 29 -11.31 -1.73 2.28
CA GLU A 29 -11.07 -0.96 1.05
C GLU A 29 -9.66 -1.21 0.50
N PHE A 30 -8.67 -1.34 1.38
CA PHE A 30 -7.30 -1.68 0.98
C PHE A 30 -7.20 -3.07 0.37
N VAL A 31 -7.87 -4.06 0.98
CA VAL A 31 -7.92 -5.43 0.45
C VAL A 31 -8.65 -5.45 -0.89
N GLN A 32 -9.73 -4.68 -1.05
CA GLN A 32 -10.45 -4.58 -2.31
C GLN A 32 -9.59 -3.96 -3.43
N GLU A 33 -8.85 -2.89 -3.14
CA GLU A 33 -7.92 -2.29 -4.11
C GLU A 33 -6.74 -3.22 -4.43
N LEU A 34 -6.24 -3.95 -3.43
CA LEU A 34 -5.17 -4.93 -3.65
C LEU A 34 -5.66 -6.06 -4.58
N ASN A 35 -6.86 -6.59 -4.34
CA ASN A 35 -7.46 -7.59 -5.20
C ASN A 35 -7.70 -7.04 -6.61
N ARG A 36 -8.12 -5.77 -6.78
CA ARG A 36 -8.24 -5.14 -8.11
C ARG A 36 -6.92 -5.12 -8.87
N ILE A 37 -5.81 -4.81 -8.19
CA ILE A 37 -4.48 -4.78 -8.82
C ILE A 37 -4.05 -6.20 -9.23
N ILE A 38 -4.44 -7.21 -8.46
CA ILE A 38 -4.08 -8.62 -8.69
C ILE A 38 -4.98 -9.28 -9.76
N ASP A 39 -6.29 -9.02 -9.73
CA ASP A 39 -7.29 -9.62 -10.62
C ASP A 39 -7.20 -9.12 -12.06
N ASP A 40 -6.66 -7.91 -12.27
CA ASP A 40 -6.45 -7.34 -13.62
C ASP A 40 -5.38 -8.13 -14.42
N ASP A 41 -4.69 -9.09 -13.78
CA ASP A 41 -3.52 -9.77 -14.34
C ASP A 41 -3.76 -11.24 -14.73
N ASP A 42 -4.72 -11.96 -14.15
CA ASP A 42 -5.30 -13.24 -14.63
C ASP A 42 -6.11 -13.93 -13.50
N GLY A 43 -7.39 -13.59 -13.34
CA GLY A 43 -8.49 -14.45 -12.84
C GLY A 43 -8.38 -15.27 -11.52
N ASP A 44 -7.25 -15.31 -10.81
CA ASP A 44 -7.05 -16.08 -9.58
C ASP A 44 -6.53 -15.16 -8.45
N SER A 45 -7.51 -14.63 -7.73
CA SER A 45 -7.51 -13.39 -6.94
C SER A 45 -6.49 -13.18 -5.82
N LEU A 46 -5.62 -14.14 -5.46
CA LEU A 46 -4.61 -13.93 -4.41
C LEU A 46 -3.32 -14.73 -4.66
N ARG A 47 -3.15 -15.31 -5.86
CA ARG A 47 -2.02 -16.21 -6.19
C ARG A 47 -1.07 -15.63 -7.23
N SER A 48 -1.28 -14.38 -7.66
CA SER A 48 -0.38 -13.73 -8.61
C SER A 48 1.00 -13.51 -7.97
N SER A 49 2.05 -13.94 -8.66
CA SER A 49 3.45 -13.69 -8.30
C SER A 49 3.87 -12.21 -8.43
N HIS A 50 2.92 -11.31 -8.66
CA HIS A 50 3.17 -9.88 -8.81
C HIS A 50 3.08 -9.16 -7.46
N ALA A 51 4.18 -8.48 -7.13
CA ALA A 51 4.26 -7.60 -5.97
C ALA A 51 3.32 -6.39 -6.18
N ALA A 52 2.26 -6.32 -5.39
CA ALA A 52 1.30 -5.23 -5.38
C ALA A 52 1.32 -4.54 -4.02
N ILE A 53 1.16 -3.21 -4.00
CA ILE A 53 1.11 -2.43 -2.76
C ILE A 53 0.05 -1.34 -2.84
N VAL A 54 -0.78 -1.27 -1.81
CA VAL A 54 -1.77 -0.21 -1.60
C VAL A 54 -1.32 0.64 -0.42
N VAL A 55 -1.22 1.95 -0.64
CA VAL A 55 -0.77 2.92 0.36
C VAL A 55 -1.87 3.92 0.66
N GLY A 56 -2.15 4.13 1.95
CA GLY A 56 -3.13 5.13 2.37
C GLY A 56 -2.71 6.54 1.96
N ASN A 57 -3.66 7.33 1.51
CA ASN A 57 -3.41 8.69 1.06
C ASN A 57 -3.84 9.70 2.14
N ARG A 58 -2.88 10.45 2.72
CA ARG A 58 -3.18 11.48 3.74
C ARG A 58 -3.49 12.86 3.12
N LYS A 59 -3.89 12.94 1.84
CA LYS A 59 -4.13 14.24 1.15
C LYS A 59 -5.33 15.01 1.72
N GLU A 60 -6.28 14.33 2.36
CA GLU A 60 -7.54 14.91 2.83
C GLU A 60 -7.49 15.44 4.29
N THR A 61 -6.37 15.31 5.01
CA THR A 61 -6.29 15.76 6.42
C THR A 61 -6.09 17.29 6.49
N THR A 62 -7.21 18.01 6.55
CA THR A 62 -7.38 19.47 6.42
C THR A 62 -6.76 20.35 7.53
N SER A 63 -5.93 19.81 8.43
CA SER A 63 -5.33 20.58 9.54
C SER A 63 -3.83 20.32 9.76
N MET A 64 -3.05 20.14 8.70
CA MET A 64 -1.60 20.02 8.81
C MET A 64 -0.91 21.39 8.91
N GLY A 65 -0.14 21.61 9.98
CA GLY A 65 0.68 22.81 10.15
C GLY A 65 1.68 23.01 9.00
N LEU A 66 1.97 24.28 8.66
CA LEU A 66 2.75 24.70 7.49
C LEU A 66 4.10 23.98 7.34
N THR A 67 4.81 23.73 8.45
CA THR A 67 6.13 23.05 8.45
C THR A 67 6.02 21.60 7.98
N ARG A 68 4.98 20.89 8.41
CA ARG A 68 4.72 19.50 8.01
C ARG A 68 4.32 19.43 6.54
N SER A 69 3.58 20.42 6.05
CA SER A 69 3.20 20.54 4.63
C SER A 69 4.41 20.80 3.72
N ILE A 70 5.31 21.70 4.12
CA ILE A 70 6.55 21.98 3.36
C ILE A 70 7.44 20.74 3.30
N THR A 71 7.67 20.08 4.44
CA THR A 71 8.52 18.88 4.50
C THR A 71 7.94 17.75 3.64
N ARG A 72 6.62 17.56 3.68
CA ARG A 72 5.92 16.55 2.86
C ARG A 72 6.02 16.86 1.37
N TRP A 73 5.85 18.13 0.99
CA TRP A 73 6.01 18.56 -0.40
C TRP A 73 7.45 18.37 -0.88
N GLY A 74 8.45 18.80 -0.09
CA GLY A 74 9.86 18.68 -0.44
C GLY A 74 10.31 17.23 -0.60
N PHE A 75 9.90 16.35 0.32
CA PHE A 75 10.20 14.92 0.21
C PHE A 75 9.52 14.29 -1.01
N ARG A 76 8.25 14.65 -1.27
CA ARG A 76 7.54 14.18 -2.47
C ARG A 76 8.26 14.64 -3.74
N ALA A 77 8.70 15.90 -3.80
CA ALA A 77 9.43 16.43 -4.95
C ALA A 77 10.78 15.71 -5.16
N ALA A 78 11.53 15.45 -4.09
CA ALA A 78 12.78 14.70 -4.16
C ALA A 78 12.56 13.26 -4.65
N VAL A 79 11.54 12.56 -4.14
CA VAL A 79 11.19 11.22 -4.61
C VAL A 79 10.76 11.24 -6.07
N GLN A 80 9.96 12.23 -6.48
CA GLN A 80 9.53 12.33 -7.88
C GLN A 80 10.69 12.61 -8.84
N LEU A 81 11.69 13.38 -8.39
CA LEU A 81 12.92 13.62 -9.14
C LEU A 81 13.79 12.36 -9.29
N LEU A 82 13.89 11.54 -8.23
CA LEU A 82 14.78 10.37 -8.22
C LEU A 82 14.12 9.10 -8.75
N CYS A 83 12.84 8.89 -8.45
CA CYS A 83 12.11 7.63 -8.69
C CYS A 83 10.97 7.78 -9.71
N GLY A 84 10.73 8.98 -10.24
CA GLY A 84 9.67 9.27 -11.22
C GLY A 84 8.33 9.67 -10.60
N SER A 85 7.43 10.17 -11.46
CA SER A 85 6.18 10.84 -11.05
C SER A 85 5.08 9.92 -10.51
N LYS A 86 5.23 8.59 -10.64
CA LYS A 86 4.19 7.60 -10.28
C LYS A 86 4.00 7.42 -8.77
N ILE A 87 4.98 7.81 -7.94
CA ILE A 87 4.88 7.63 -6.49
C ILE A 87 4.14 8.81 -5.85
N GLN A 88 2.95 8.56 -5.31
CA GLN A 88 2.08 9.61 -4.77
C GLN A 88 2.22 9.86 -3.26
N ASP A 89 2.42 8.84 -2.42
CA ASP A 89 2.59 9.02 -0.98
C ASP A 89 3.58 8.00 -0.44
N THR A 90 4.82 8.42 -0.22
CA THR A 90 5.89 7.56 0.29
C THR A 90 5.89 7.42 1.81
N GLN A 91 5.31 8.38 2.53
CA GLN A 91 5.47 8.54 3.98
C GLN A 91 4.27 8.06 4.80
N CYS A 92 3.27 7.43 4.19
CA CYS A 92 2.15 6.90 4.96
C CYS A 92 2.54 5.61 5.67
N GLY A 93 2.46 5.57 7.01
CA GLY A 93 2.67 4.35 7.82
C GLY A 93 1.55 3.30 7.75
N PHE A 94 0.54 3.48 6.89
CA PHE A 94 -0.56 2.53 6.72
C PHE A 94 -0.58 1.98 5.28
N LYS A 95 -0.21 0.71 5.11
CA LYS A 95 0.00 0.06 3.80
C LYS A 95 -0.37 -1.42 3.84
N VAL A 96 -0.86 -1.97 2.72
CA VAL A 96 -1.06 -3.42 2.53
C VAL A 96 -0.34 -3.85 1.26
N MET A 97 0.37 -4.99 1.28
CA MET A 97 1.07 -5.52 0.11
C MET A 97 1.07 -7.04 0.04
N THR A 98 1.27 -7.58 -1.16
CA THR A 98 1.60 -8.99 -1.40
C THR A 98 3.12 -9.22 -1.38
N LEU A 99 3.53 -10.43 -0.99
CA LEU A 99 4.91 -10.92 -1.06
C LEU A 99 5.09 -11.93 -2.19
#